data_AF-A0A1B4FVC8-F1
#
_entry.id   AF-A0A1B4FVC8-F1
#
_cell.length_a   1.000
_cell.length_b   1.000
_cell.length_c   1.000
_cell.angle_alpha   90.00
_cell.angle_beta   90.00
_cell.angle_gamma   90.00
#
_symmetry.space_group_name_H-M   'P 1'
#
loop_
_entity.id
_entity.type
_entity.pdbx_description
1 polymer ?
#
loop_
_entity_poly.entity_id
_entity_poly.type
_entity_poly.pdbx_seq_one_letter_code
_entity_poly.pdbx_strand_id
1 'polypeptide(L)'
;MALGKNVARLRTLTGETRPDLARAIGIESQQPIYALESRDSSRSDLAPKLAKHFRVDLNVLLEADLTRLDDAGLDELRRSRKTPAGSGKSSHVQARFDAAPELIQQAVRDLLELPIADAEKVAALIAAFRGSR
;
A
#
# COMPACT_ATOMS: atom_id res chain seq x y z
N MET A 1 12.07 -21.42 8.49
CA MET A 1 11.43 -20.88 7.28
C MET A 1 9.97 -20.62 7.60
N ALA A 2 9.39 -19.54 7.08
CA ALA A 2 8.13 -18.98 7.59
C ALA A 2 7.12 -18.58 6.50
N LEU A 3 7.50 -18.50 5.22
CA LEU A 3 6.64 -17.91 4.17
C LEU A 3 5.28 -18.63 4.04
N GLY A 4 5.28 -19.95 3.93
CA GLY A 4 4.04 -20.73 3.78
C GLY A 4 3.12 -20.58 4.98
N LYS A 5 3.70 -20.59 6.19
CA LYS A 5 2.97 -20.40 7.45
C LYS A 5 2.43 -18.98 7.59
N ASN A 6 3.22 -17.99 7.19
CA ASN A 6 2.86 -16.58 7.19
C ASN A 6 1.69 -16.32 6.24
N VAL A 7 1.75 -16.85 5.02
CA VAL A 7 0.67 -16.73 4.04
C VAL A 7 -0.60 -17.40 4.54
N ALA A 8 -0.51 -18.62 5.09
CA ALA A 8 -1.67 -19.30 5.67
C ALA A 8 -2.30 -18.51 6.82
N ARG A 9 -1.46 -17.91 7.68
CA ARG A 9 -1.93 -17.08 8.81
C ARG A 9 -2.61 -15.80 8.32
N LEU A 10 -1.96 -15.04 7.42
CA LEU A 10 -2.52 -13.81 6.85
C LEU A 10 -3.84 -14.07 6.14
N ARG A 11 -3.92 -15.14 5.35
CA ARG A 11 -5.15 -15.57 4.67
C ARG A 11 -6.28 -15.87 5.68
N THR A 12 -5.95 -16.52 6.80
CA THR A 12 -6.92 -16.82 7.85
C THR A 12 -7.41 -15.56 8.56
N LEU A 13 -6.50 -14.61 8.84
CA LEU A 13 -6.85 -13.31 9.44
C LEU A 13 -7.73 -12.46 8.51
N THR A 14 -7.49 -12.49 7.20
CA THR A 14 -8.34 -11.76 6.25
C THR A 14 -9.64 -12.50 5.88
N GLY A 15 -9.84 -13.72 6.38
CA GLY A 15 -11.02 -14.54 6.08
C GLY A 15 -11.07 -15.05 4.64
N GLU A 16 -9.95 -15.02 3.90
CA GLU A 16 -9.91 -15.38 2.49
C GLU A 16 -9.79 -16.89 2.28
N THR A 17 -10.48 -17.41 1.26
CA THR A 17 -10.23 -18.77 0.79
C THR A 17 -9.04 -18.82 -0.16
N ARG A 18 -8.42 -19.99 -0.37
CA ARG A 18 -7.31 -20.13 -1.33
C ARG A 18 -7.72 -19.77 -2.76
N PRO A 19 -8.91 -20.17 -3.25
CA PRO A 19 -9.41 -19.71 -4.55
C PRO A 19 -9.55 -18.19 -4.65
N ASP A 20 -10.03 -17.53 -3.59
CA ASP A 20 -10.20 -16.07 -3.63
C ASP A 20 -8.85 -15.35 -3.63
N LEU A 21 -7.89 -15.83 -2.81
CA LEU A 21 -6.53 -15.32 -2.81
C LEU A 21 -5.85 -15.53 -4.18
N ALA A 22 -6.07 -16.68 -4.83
CA ALA A 22 -5.58 -16.95 -6.18
C ALA A 22 -6.10 -15.93 -7.19
N ARG A 23 -7.41 -15.68 -7.19
CA ARG A 23 -8.02 -14.66 -8.06
C ARG A 23 -7.49 -13.26 -7.75
N ALA A 24 -7.34 -12.92 -6.47
CA ALA A 24 -6.86 -11.60 -6.05
C ALA A 24 -5.42 -11.32 -6.51
N ILE A 25 -4.55 -12.33 -6.55
CA ILE A 25 -3.17 -12.20 -7.05
C ILE A 25 -3.02 -12.52 -8.55
N GLY A 26 -4.13 -12.77 -9.25
CA GLY A 26 -4.17 -12.99 -10.70
C GLY A 26 -3.59 -14.33 -11.15
N ILE A 27 -3.84 -15.40 -10.40
CA ILE A 27 -3.53 -16.76 -10.82
C ILE A 27 -4.82 -17.59 -10.95
N GLU A 28 -4.88 -18.44 -11.97
CA GLU A 28 -6.08 -19.20 -12.32
C GLU A 28 -6.36 -20.38 -11.39
N SER A 29 -5.32 -20.88 -10.73
CA SER A 29 -5.38 -22.08 -9.89
C SER A 29 -4.96 -21.78 -8.45
N GLN A 30 -5.65 -22.42 -7.49
CA GLN A 30 -5.28 -22.41 -6.08
C GLN A 30 -4.11 -23.33 -5.74
N GLN A 31 -3.73 -24.24 -6.65
CA GLN A 31 -2.67 -25.23 -6.42
C GLN A 31 -1.33 -24.61 -6.00
N PRO A 32 -0.87 -23.50 -6.61
CA PRO A 32 0.38 -22.84 -6.18
C PRO A 32 0.31 -22.29 -4.75
N ILE A 33 -0.85 -21.80 -4.30
CA ILE A 33 -1.06 -21.33 -2.92
C ILE A 33 -1.05 -22.52 -1.96
N TYR A 34 -1.76 -23.60 -2.31
CA TYR A 34 -1.76 -24.82 -1.51
C TYR A 34 -0.35 -25.41 -1.35
N ALA A 35 0.40 -25.49 -2.45
CA ALA A 35 1.77 -25.98 -2.45
C ALA A 35 2.70 -25.08 -1.62
N LEU A 36 2.53 -23.76 -1.71
CA LEU A 36 3.28 -22.79 -0.92
C LEU A 36 3.02 -22.96 0.59
N GLU A 37 1.76 -23.02 1.00
CA GLU A 37 1.38 -23.20 2.40
C GLU A 37 1.88 -24.54 2.98
N SER A 38 1.97 -25.57 2.14
CA SER A 38 2.36 -26.92 2.57
C SER A 38 3.87 -27.16 2.60
N ARG A 39 4.61 -26.62 1.63
CA ARG A 39 6.05 -26.93 1.43
C ARG A 39 6.99 -25.85 1.93
N ASP A 40 6.47 -24.67 2.29
CA ASP A 40 7.22 -23.56 2.89
C ASP A 40 8.50 -23.19 2.09
N SER A 41 8.32 -22.96 0.78
CA SER A 41 9.43 -22.61 -0.13
C SER A 41 9.66 -21.10 -0.14
N SER A 42 10.86 -20.65 0.23
CA SER A 42 11.27 -19.23 0.20
C SER A 42 11.42 -18.66 -1.22
N ARG A 43 11.52 -19.50 -2.25
CA ARG A 43 11.71 -19.12 -3.66
C ARG A 43 10.41 -19.16 -4.45
N SER A 44 9.32 -18.66 -3.88
CA SER A 44 8.06 -18.57 -4.60
C SER A 44 7.98 -17.26 -5.37
N ASP A 45 7.78 -17.36 -6.69
CA ASP A 45 7.49 -16.22 -7.57
C ASP A 45 6.19 -15.48 -7.18
N LEU A 46 5.39 -16.09 -6.30
CA LEU A 46 4.17 -15.50 -5.76
C LEU A 46 4.41 -14.57 -4.57
N ALA A 47 5.55 -14.67 -3.88
CA ALA A 47 5.80 -13.90 -2.66
C ALA A 47 5.65 -12.38 -2.85
N PRO A 48 6.15 -11.76 -3.93
CA PRO A 48 5.94 -10.32 -4.17
C PRO A 48 4.47 -9.95 -4.38
N LYS A 49 3.71 -10.81 -5.08
CA LYS A 49 2.28 -10.60 -5.32
C LYS A 49 1.47 -10.71 -4.03
N LEU A 50 1.80 -11.69 -3.19
CA LEU A 50 1.18 -11.92 -1.88
C LEU A 50 1.49 -10.77 -0.91
N ALA A 51 2.75 -10.31 -0.83
CA ALA A 51 3.13 -9.16 0.00
C ALA A 51 2.34 -7.90 -0.40
N LYS A 52 2.19 -7.67 -1.72
CA LYS A 52 1.39 -6.57 -2.24
C LYS A 52 -0.08 -6.68 -1.85
N HIS A 53 -0.68 -7.87 -2.01
CA HIS A 53 -2.07 -8.16 -1.67
C HIS A 53 -2.37 -7.93 -0.18
N PHE A 54 -1.58 -8.53 0.71
CA PHE A 54 -1.76 -8.38 2.16
C PHE A 54 -1.33 -7.03 2.71
N ARG A 55 -0.73 -6.20 1.85
CA ARG A 55 -0.14 -4.90 2.16
C ARG A 55 0.92 -4.95 3.25
N VAL A 56 1.75 -5.99 3.23
CA VAL A 56 2.91 -6.15 4.12
C VAL A 56 4.21 -5.99 3.33
N ASP A 57 5.32 -5.77 4.04
CA ASP A 57 6.64 -5.75 3.41
C ASP A 57 7.06 -7.16 2.97
N LEU A 58 7.78 -7.26 1.85
CA LEU A 58 8.21 -8.56 1.32
C LEU A 58 9.22 -9.23 2.25
N ASN A 59 10.16 -8.49 2.84
CA ASN A 59 11.14 -9.06 3.76
C ASN A 59 10.45 -9.55 5.04
N VAL A 60 9.47 -8.79 5.54
CA VAL A 60 8.63 -9.23 6.68
C VAL A 60 7.91 -10.53 6.34
N LEU A 61 7.32 -10.62 5.14
CA LEU A 61 6.61 -11.84 4.72
C LEU A 61 7.54 -13.06 4.62
N LEU A 62 8.80 -12.86 4.20
CA LEU A 62 9.77 -13.95 4.00
C LEU A 62 10.50 -14.37 5.28
N GLU A 63 10.85 -13.42 6.14
CA GLU A 63 11.79 -13.60 7.24
C GLU A 63 11.14 -13.59 8.62
N ALA A 64 10.07 -12.81 8.82
CA ALA A 64 9.43 -12.71 10.13
C ALA A 64 8.59 -13.96 10.44
N ASP A 65 8.44 -14.29 11.72
CA ASP A 65 7.46 -15.28 12.16
C ASP A 65 6.13 -14.59 12.45
N LEU A 66 5.18 -14.69 11.51
CA LEU A 66 3.85 -14.10 11.63
C LEU A 66 2.84 -15.08 12.22
N THR A 67 3.23 -16.28 12.66
CA THR A 67 2.29 -17.32 13.12
C THR A 67 1.43 -16.88 14.30
N ARG A 68 1.94 -15.97 15.14
CA ARG A 68 1.25 -15.39 16.30
C ARG A 68 0.60 -14.04 16.03
N LEU A 69 0.67 -13.54 14.81
CA LEU A 69 0.08 -12.26 14.42
C LEU A 69 -1.44 -12.29 14.61
N ASP A 70 -2.00 -11.26 15.24
CA ASP A 70 -3.43 -11.02 15.37
C ASP A 70 -3.88 -9.86 14.45
N ASP A 71 -5.18 -9.53 14.46
CA ASP A 71 -5.73 -8.49 13.59
C ASP A 71 -5.13 -7.11 13.88
N ALA A 72 -4.91 -6.79 15.15
CA ALA A 72 -4.28 -5.53 15.57
C ALA A 72 -2.82 -5.43 15.09
N GLY A 73 -2.05 -6.52 15.21
CA GLY A 73 -0.69 -6.61 14.72
C GLY A 73 -0.60 -6.56 13.20
N LEU A 74 -1.56 -7.15 12.47
CA LEU A 74 -1.63 -7.04 11.01
C LEU A 74 -1.89 -5.59 10.58
N ASP A 75 -2.79 -4.89 11.26
CA ASP A 75 -3.03 -3.48 10.98
C ASP A 75 -1.80 -2.62 11.26
N GLU A 76 -1.05 -2.92 12.33
CA GLU A 76 0.21 -2.25 12.63
C GLU A 76 1.27 -2.49 11.55
N LEU A 77 1.40 -3.72 11.04
CA LEU A 77 2.28 -4.04 9.90
C LEU A 77 1.88 -3.29 8.62
N ARG A 78 0.57 -3.13 8.38
CA ARG A 78 0.06 -2.37 7.23
C ARG A 78 0.32 -0.88 7.37
N ARG A 79 0.24 -0.34 8.60
CA ARG A 79 0.57 1.05 8.91
C ARG A 79 2.07 1.31 8.84
N SER A 80 2.91 0.38 9.31
CA SER A 80 4.37 0.53 9.25
C SER A 80 4.91 0.46 7.82
N ARG A 81 4.21 -0.23 6.91
CA ARG A 81 4.46 -0.13 5.45
C ARG A 81 4.28 1.30 4.91
N LYS A 82 3.62 2.19 5.65
CA LYS A 82 3.51 3.62 5.34
C LYS A 82 4.76 4.39 5.75
N THR A 83 5.91 3.94 5.26
CA THR A 83 6.97 4.73 4.61
C THR A 83 8.17 3.79 4.45
N PRO A 84 8.61 3.44 3.23
CA PRO A 84 10.05 3.53 3.05
C PRO A 84 10.38 4.97 3.48
N ALA A 85 11.35 5.13 4.36
CA ALA A 85 12.01 6.41 4.56
C ALA A 85 12.65 6.83 3.22
N GLY A 86 11.81 7.24 2.27
CA GLY A 86 12.17 8.01 1.11
C GLY A 86 12.42 9.40 1.65
N SER A 87 13.61 9.58 2.20
CA SER A 87 14.25 10.85 2.58
C SER A 87 14.44 11.79 1.37
N GLY A 88 13.39 11.97 0.56
CA GLY A 88 13.50 12.73 -0.69
C GLY A 88 12.18 13.13 -1.33
N LYS A 89 11.01 12.59 -0.98
CA LYS A 89 9.75 12.98 -1.66
C LYS A 89 8.96 14.05 -0.93
N SER A 90 8.86 14.00 0.40
CA SER A 90 8.22 15.08 1.17
C SER A 90 9.02 16.37 1.09
N SER A 91 10.36 16.28 1.15
CA SER A 91 11.26 17.43 0.97
C SER A 91 11.18 18.01 -0.44
N HIS A 92 10.97 17.20 -1.47
CA HIS A 92 10.93 17.71 -2.84
C HIS A 92 9.60 18.38 -3.22
N VAL A 93 8.48 17.96 -2.61
CA VAL A 93 7.20 18.65 -2.74
C VAL A 93 7.22 19.96 -1.95
N GLN A 94 7.72 19.94 -0.71
CA GLN A 94 7.86 21.15 0.09
C GLN A 94 8.84 22.14 -0.55
N ALA A 95 10.00 21.69 -1.03
CA ALA A 95 10.95 22.56 -1.73
C ALA A 95 10.39 23.14 -3.04
N ARG A 96 9.52 22.39 -3.76
CA ARG A 96 8.84 22.91 -4.95
C ARG A 96 7.75 23.91 -4.59
N PHE A 97 7.07 23.71 -3.46
CA PHE A 97 6.11 24.66 -2.94
C PHE A 97 6.81 25.95 -2.49
N ASP A 98 7.88 25.84 -1.70
CA ASP A 98 8.66 26.97 -1.21
C ASP A 98 9.37 27.73 -2.35
N ALA A 99 9.73 27.04 -3.44
CA ALA A 99 10.28 27.63 -4.65
C ALA A 99 9.22 28.17 -5.64
N ALA A 100 7.94 27.94 -5.39
CA ALA A 100 6.87 28.50 -6.21
C ALA A 100 6.67 29.99 -5.87
N PRO A 101 6.24 30.83 -6.84
CA PRO A 101 5.88 32.23 -6.57
C PRO A 101 4.87 32.35 -5.42
N GLU A 102 5.00 33.41 -4.61
CA GLU A 102 4.16 33.65 -3.42
C GLU A 102 2.65 33.58 -3.72
N LEU A 103 2.24 34.01 -4.92
CA LEU A 103 0.85 33.90 -5.39
C LEU A 103 0.33 32.45 -5.45
N ILE A 104 1.18 31.49 -5.83
CA ILE A 104 0.82 30.06 -5.87
C ILE A 104 0.78 29.50 -4.44
N GLN A 105 1.73 29.91 -3.60
CA GLN A 105 1.74 29.49 -2.20
C GLN A 105 0.50 29.97 -1.45
N GLN A 106 0.09 31.21 -1.68
CA GLN A 106 -1.10 31.80 -1.07
C GLN A 106 -2.37 31.11 -1.57
N ALA A 107 -2.52 30.87 -2.88
CA ALA A 107 -3.68 30.17 -3.43
C ALA A 107 -3.86 28.74 -2.86
N VAL A 108 -2.77 28.04 -2.57
CA VAL A 108 -2.81 26.72 -1.91
C VAL A 108 -3.18 26.83 -0.44
N ARG A 109 -2.72 27.86 0.29
CA ARG A 109 -3.13 28.11 1.68
C ARG A 109 -4.61 28.44 1.75
N ASP A 110 -5.08 29.32 0.88
CA ASP A 110 -6.49 29.69 0.79
C ASP A 110 -7.35 28.46 0.48
N LEU A 111 -6.88 27.53 -0.37
CA LEU A 111 -7.55 26.25 -0.65
C LEU A 111 -7.64 25.31 0.55
N LEU A 112 -6.63 25.32 1.43
CA LEU A 112 -6.60 24.47 2.64
C LEU A 112 -7.47 25.04 3.76
N GLU A 113 -7.72 26.35 3.76
CA GLU A 113 -8.63 27.03 4.69
C GLU A 113 -10.10 26.97 4.24
N LEU A 114 -10.37 26.59 2.99
CA LEU A 114 -11.74 26.34 2.55
C LEU A 114 -12.29 25.06 3.21
N PRO A 115 -13.44 25.11 3.90
CA PRO A 115 -14.10 23.92 4.39
C PRO A 115 -14.51 23.08 3.18
N ILE A 116 -13.79 21.97 2.96
CA ILE A 116 -13.97 21.06 1.83
C ILE A 116 -15.36 20.43 1.91
N ALA A 117 -16.34 21.08 1.29
CA ALA A 117 -17.65 20.48 1.01
C ALA A 117 -17.92 20.37 -0.50
N ASP A 118 -17.12 21.04 -1.34
CA ASP A 118 -17.48 21.21 -2.75
C ASP A 118 -16.34 20.79 -3.68
N ALA A 119 -16.32 19.49 -3.98
CA ALA A 119 -15.38 18.86 -4.90
C ALA A 119 -15.41 19.50 -6.31
N GLU A 120 -16.52 20.14 -6.69
CA GLU A 120 -16.65 20.88 -7.95
C GLU A 120 -15.73 22.11 -7.99
N LYS A 121 -15.56 22.82 -6.88
CA LYS A 121 -14.70 24.02 -6.83
C LYS A 121 -13.23 23.67 -6.97
N VAL A 122 -12.82 22.53 -6.38
CA VAL A 122 -11.46 22.00 -6.54
C VAL A 122 -11.21 21.56 -7.98
N ALA A 123 -12.18 20.88 -8.61
CA ALA A 123 -12.10 20.48 -10.01
C ALA A 123 -12.01 21.69 -10.97
N ALA A 124 -12.80 22.74 -10.71
CA ALA A 124 -12.79 23.97 -11.50
C ALA A 124 -11.44 24.70 -11.43
N LEU A 125 -10.81 24.75 -10.25
CA LEU A 125 -9.50 25.39 -10.09
C LEU A 125 -8.38 24.60 -10.80
N ILE A 126 -8.40 23.27 -10.73
CA ILE A 126 -7.45 22.40 -11.45
C ILE A 126 -7.62 22.57 -12.97
N ALA A 127 -8.85 22.71 -13.46
CA ALA A 127 -9.14 22.96 -14.87
C ALA A 127 -8.63 24.34 -15.31
N ALA A 128 -8.83 25.39 -14.51
CA ALA A 128 -8.36 26.75 -14.80
C ALA A 128 -6.82 26.81 -14.93
N PHE A 129 -6.09 26.11 -14.06
CA PHE A 129 -4.62 26.05 -14.15
C PHE A 129 -4.09 25.21 -15.32
N ARG A 130 -4.88 24.29 -15.88
CA ARG A 130 -4.50 23.50 -17.07
C ARG A 130 -4.71 24.22 -18.39
N GLY A 131 -5.47 25.31 -18.42
CA GLY A 131 -5.93 25.98 -19.65
C GLY A 131 -5.05 27.12 -20.20
N SER A 132 -4.00 27.56 -19.50
CA SER A 132 -3.16 28.70 -19.95
C SER A 132 -1.86 28.27 -20.63
N ARG A 133 -1.97 27.53 -21.73
CA ARG A 133 -0.87 27.35 -22.71
C ARG A 133 -1.35 27.68 -24.11
#